data_AF-A0A8J5GF95-F1
#
_entry.id   AF-A0A8J5GF95-F1
#
_cell.length_a   1.000
_cell.length_b   1.000
_cell.length_c   1.000
_cell.angle_alpha   90.00
_cell.angle_beta   90.00
_cell.angle_gamma   90.00
#
_symmetry.space_group_name_H-M   'P 1'
#
loop_
_entity.id
_entity.type
_entity.pdbx_description
1 polymer ?
#
loop_
_entity_poly.entity_id
_entity_poly.type
_entity_poly.pdbx_seq_one_letter_code
_entity_poly.pdbx_strand_id
1 'polypeptide(L)'
;MVKPEILRLKAFEPILLLGRQRFAGVDLRIRVKGGGKTSQIYAIRQSIAKALVAYNQKYVDEQSKQEIKDILVRYDRTLLVADPRRCEPKKFGGRGARARFQKSYR
;
A
#
# COMPACT_ATOMS: atom_id res chain seq x y z
N MET A 1 18.24 1.92 5.31
CA MET A 1 17.81 1.75 3.90
C MET A 1 17.02 0.44 3.77
N VAL A 2 15.89 0.45 3.06
CA VAL A 2 14.95 -0.68 2.94
C VAL A 2 15.66 -1.88 2.28
N LYS A 3 15.75 -3.00 2.99
CA LYS A 3 16.18 -4.31 2.47
C LYS A 3 14.92 -5.20 2.43
N PRO A 4 14.60 -5.94 1.35
CA PRO A 4 15.36 -6.24 0.12
C PRO A 4 15.24 -5.20 -1.01
N GLU A 5 16.25 -5.13 -1.88
CA GLU A 5 16.37 -4.13 -2.96
C GLU A 5 15.25 -4.19 -4.00
N ILE A 6 14.75 -5.38 -4.32
CA ILE A 6 13.64 -5.58 -5.27
C ILE A 6 12.40 -4.80 -4.83
N LEU A 7 12.13 -4.78 -3.53
CA LEU A 7 10.96 -4.09 -2.98
C LEU A 7 11.20 -2.59 -2.78
N ARG A 8 12.44 -2.10 -2.97
CA ARG A 8 12.75 -0.66 -2.92
C ARG A 8 12.00 0.08 -4.03
N LEU A 9 11.97 -0.47 -5.24
CA LEU A 9 11.24 0.11 -6.37
C LEU A 9 9.74 0.25 -6.05
N LYS A 10 9.14 -0.77 -5.41
CA LYS A 10 7.73 -0.74 -5.00
C LYS A 10 7.40 0.39 -4.03
N ALA A 11 8.33 0.75 -3.14
CA ALA A 11 8.13 1.88 -2.22
C ALA A 11 8.16 3.25 -2.95
N PHE A 12 9.03 3.38 -3.96
CA PHE A 12 9.25 4.63 -4.70
C PHE A 12 8.35 4.83 -5.92
N GLU A 13 7.56 3.83 -6.32
CA GLU A 13 6.59 3.91 -7.42
C GLU A 13 5.76 5.20 -7.44
N PRO A 14 5.09 5.65 -6.35
CA PRO A 14 4.29 6.88 -6.40
C PRO A 14 5.14 8.13 -6.71
N ILE A 15 6.41 8.15 -6.29
CA ILE A 15 7.33 9.26 -6.57
C ILE A 15 7.79 9.22 -8.03
N LEU A 16 8.06 8.03 -8.55
CA LEU A 16 8.45 7.84 -9.95
C LEU A 16 7.31 8.18 -10.92
N LEU A 17 6.08 7.82 -10.55
CA LEU A 17 4.88 8.02 -11.37
C LEU A 17 4.47 9.50 -11.46
N LEU A 18 4.54 10.24 -10.36
CA LEU A 18 4.10 11.63 -10.28
C LEU A 18 5.24 12.63 -10.56
N GLY A 19 6.48 12.16 -10.59
CA GLY A 19 7.67 12.97 -10.76
C GLY A 19 8.09 13.70 -9.48
N ARG A 20 9.39 13.92 -9.32
CA ARG A 20 9.96 14.57 -8.11
C ARG A 20 9.50 16.00 -7.89
N GLN A 21 9.11 16.70 -8.97
CA GLN A 21 8.68 18.11 -8.91
C GLN A 21 7.46 18.29 -8.00
N ARG A 22 6.49 17.36 -8.05
CA ARG A 22 5.27 17.41 -7.24
C ARG A 22 5.52 17.16 -5.74
N PHE A 23 6.74 16.76 -5.36
CA PHE A 23 7.16 16.54 -3.97
C PHE A 23 8.15 17.61 -3.45
N ALA A 24 8.56 18.58 -4.27
CA ALA A 24 9.66 19.49 -3.93
C ALA A 24 9.40 20.39 -2.71
N GLY A 25 8.13 20.61 -2.34
CA GLY A 25 7.72 21.38 -1.16
C GLY A 25 7.18 20.55 0.00
N VAL A 26 7.30 19.22 -0.04
CA VAL A 26 6.67 18.33 0.95
C VAL A 26 7.70 17.44 1.61
N ASP A 27 7.86 17.58 2.92
CA ASP A 27 8.64 16.66 3.76
C ASP A 27 7.74 15.54 4.32
N LEU A 28 8.13 14.28 4.06
CA LEU A 28 7.38 13.11 4.52
C LEU A 28 8.16 12.33 5.58
N ARG A 29 7.59 12.20 6.78
CA ARG A 29 8.09 11.31 7.84
C ARG A 29 7.11 10.15 8.06
N ILE A 30 7.54 8.93 7.70
CA ILE A 30 6.70 7.73 7.76
C ILE A 30 7.22 6.80 8.86
N ARG A 31 6.34 6.36 9.75
CA ARG A 31 6.61 5.31 10.75
C ARG A 31 5.63 4.16 10.55
N VAL A 32 6.13 2.94 10.45
CA VAL A 32 5.31 1.74 10.25
C VAL A 32 5.57 0.73 11.37
N LYS A 33 4.52 0.09 11.87
CA LYS A 33 4.58 -0.95 12.92
C LYS A 33 3.61 -2.08 12.60
N GLY A 34 4.01 -3.32 12.92
CA GLY A 34 3.22 -4.52 12.65
C GLY A 34 3.33 -5.03 11.21
N GLY A 35 2.72 -6.19 10.94
CA GLY A 35 2.81 -6.85 9.64
C GLY A 35 4.19 -7.45 9.32
N GLY A 36 4.32 -8.05 8.13
CA GLY A 36 5.58 -8.53 7.57
C GLY A 36 6.28 -7.48 6.70
N LYS A 37 7.52 -7.76 6.28
CA LYS A 37 8.37 -6.85 5.47
C LYS A 37 7.68 -6.36 4.21
N THR A 38 7.04 -7.26 3.45
CA THR A 38 6.31 -6.93 2.22
C THR A 38 5.12 -6.03 2.53
N SER A 39 4.25 -6.40 3.47
CA SER A 39 3.08 -5.60 3.84
C SER A 39 3.45 -4.20 4.35
N GLN A 40 4.57 -4.05 5.06
CA GLN A 40 5.06 -2.75 5.50
C GLN A 40 5.46 -1.88 4.30
N ILE A 41 6.09 -2.45 3.28
CA ILE A 41 6.46 -1.71 2.06
C ILE A 41 5.22 -1.25 1.29
N TYR A 42 4.20 -2.11 1.16
CA TYR A 42 2.91 -1.71 0.57
C TYR A 42 2.22 -0.61 1.40
N ALA A 43 2.33 -0.67 2.73
CA ALA A 43 1.82 0.41 3.59
C ALA A 43 2.57 1.73 3.35
N ILE A 44 3.90 1.72 3.26
CA ILE A 44 4.71 2.92 2.94
C ILE A 44 4.30 3.49 1.58
N ARG A 45 4.23 2.63 0.55
CA ARG A 45 3.79 2.98 -0.81
C ARG A 45 2.44 3.70 -0.78
N GLN A 46 1.47 3.15 -0.06
CA GLN A 46 0.14 3.73 0.07
C GLN A 46 0.13 5.04 0.87
N SER A 47 0.94 5.13 1.95
CA SER A 47 1.05 6.33 2.76
C SER A 47 1.60 7.53 1.98
N ILE A 48 2.60 7.31 1.12
CA ILE A 48 3.15 8.38 0.26
C ILE A 48 2.08 8.93 -0.67
N ALA A 49 1.36 8.06 -1.37
CA ALA A 49 0.32 8.46 -2.31
C ALA A 49 -0.84 9.20 -1.61
N LYS A 50 -1.34 8.67 -0.50
CA LYS A 50 -2.41 9.31 0.29
C LYS A 50 -2.00 10.66 0.87
N ALA A 51 -0.77 10.75 1.40
CA ALA A 51 -0.28 11.99 2.00
C ALA A 51 -0.22 13.12 0.96
N LEU A 52 0.24 12.81 -0.25
CA LEU A 52 0.31 13.82 -1.31
C LEU A 52 -1.07 14.28 -1.78
N VAL A 53 -2.02 13.35 -1.99
CA VAL A 53 -3.39 13.71 -2.38
C VAL A 53 -4.05 14.58 -1.29
N ALA A 54 -3.88 14.20 -0.01
CA ALA A 54 -4.42 14.97 1.12
C ALA A 54 -3.76 16.36 1.26
N TYR A 55 -2.46 16.47 1.00
CA TYR A 55 -1.75 17.74 1.01
C TYR A 55 -2.30 18.69 -0.07
N ASN A 56 -2.41 18.21 -1.32
CA ASN A 56 -2.93 19.01 -2.43
C ASN A 56 -4.39 19.43 -2.21
N GLN A 57 -5.21 18.53 -1.65
CA GLN A 57 -6.59 18.84 -1.28
C GLN A 57 -6.71 20.00 -0.28
N LYS A 58 -5.73 20.15 0.62
CA LYS A 58 -5.81 21.15 1.71
C LYS A 58 -5.05 22.45 1.41
N TYR A 59 -3.92 22.38 0.72
CA TYR A 59 -2.97 23.49 0.65
C TYR A 59 -2.68 24.00 -0.77
N VAL A 60 -3.16 23.32 -1.81
CA VAL A 60 -2.85 23.67 -3.21
C VAL A 60 -4.14 24.02 -3.95
N ASP A 61 -4.78 23.06 -4.61
CA ASP A 61 -6.05 23.25 -5.31
C ASP A 61 -6.71 21.90 -5.66
N GLU A 62 -8.01 21.93 -5.94
CA GLU A 62 -8.80 20.73 -6.27
C GLU A 62 -8.46 20.13 -7.64
N GLN A 63 -8.03 20.95 -8.61
CA GLN A 63 -7.69 20.47 -9.96
C GLN A 63 -6.41 19.63 -9.92
N SER A 64 -5.34 20.16 -9.32
CA SER A 64 -4.07 19.45 -9.11
C SER A 64 -4.26 18.15 -8.33
N LYS A 65 -5.11 18.16 -7.31
CA LYS A 65 -5.48 16.96 -6.54
C LYS A 65 -6.17 15.93 -7.43
N GLN A 66 -7.14 16.35 -8.25
CA GLN A 66 -7.89 15.45 -9.12
C GLN A 66 -6.99 14.82 -10.18
N GLU A 67 -6.08 15.60 -10.80
CA GLU A 67 -5.06 15.08 -11.71
C GLU A 67 -4.18 14.01 -11.05
N ILE A 68 -3.62 14.29 -9.87
CA ILE A 68 -2.76 13.34 -9.15
C ILE A 68 -3.53 12.05 -8.83
N LYS A 69 -4.77 12.20 -8.35
CA LYS A 69 -5.64 11.07 -8.02
C LYS A 69 -5.92 10.21 -9.26
N ASP A 70 -6.21 10.82 -10.40
CA ASP A 70 -6.54 10.10 -11.62
C ASP A 70 -5.33 9.34 -12.18
N ILE A 71 -4.14 9.93 -12.14
CA ILE A 71 -2.90 9.24 -12.53
C ILE A 71 -2.64 8.04 -11.61
N LEU A 72 -2.80 8.20 -10.28
CA LEU A 72 -2.61 7.12 -9.31
C LEU A 72 -3.62 5.98 -9.51
N VAL A 73 -4.91 6.31 -9.67
CA VAL A 73 -5.99 5.32 -9.88
C VAL A 73 -5.83 4.58 -11.20
N ARG A 74 -5.41 5.28 -12.26
CA ARG A 74 -5.18 4.69 -13.58
C ARG A 74 -4.05 3.65 -13.55
N TYR A 75 -3.02 3.90 -12.73
CA TYR A 75 -1.93 2.94 -12.56
C TYR A 75 -2.34 1.77 -11.66
N ASP A 76 -2.75 2.05 -10.42
CA ASP A 76 -3.06 1.03 -9.43
C ASP A 76 -3.96 1.59 -8.32
N ARG A 77 -5.19 1.07 -8.21
CA ARG A 77 -6.14 1.44 -7.15
C ARG A 77 -5.59 1.23 -5.74
N THR A 78 -4.69 0.28 -5.53
CA THR A 78 -4.14 -0.03 -4.20
C THR A 78 -3.25 1.08 -3.63
N LEU A 79 -2.81 2.03 -4.47
CA LEU A 79 -2.09 3.24 -4.02
C LEU A 79 -2.96 4.14 -3.16
N LEU A 80 -4.28 4.15 -3.37
CA LEU A 80 -5.23 4.98 -2.63
C LEU A 80 -6.16 4.16 -1.75
N VAL A 81 -6.60 2.99 -2.20
CA VAL A 81 -7.55 2.14 -1.46
C VAL A 81 -6.78 0.99 -0.80
N ALA A 82 -7.01 0.75 0.49
CA ALA A 82 -6.33 -0.32 1.20
C ALA A 82 -6.96 -1.67 0.83
N ASP A 83 -6.12 -2.69 0.74
CA ASP A 83 -6.57 -4.06 0.55
C ASP A 83 -7.23 -4.57 1.85
N PRO A 84 -8.53 -4.92 1.85
CA PRO A 84 -9.24 -5.32 3.07
C PRO A 84 -8.91 -6.74 3.53
N ARG A 85 -8.15 -7.53 2.75
CA ARG A 85 -7.90 -8.94 3.03
C ARG A 85 -7.22 -9.15 4.40
N ARG A 86 -7.73 -10.12 5.15
CA ARG A 86 -7.19 -10.59 6.43
C ARG A 86 -7.15 -12.12 6.46
N CYS A 87 -6.25 -12.70 7.27
CA CYS A 87 -6.21 -14.14 7.46
C CYS A 87 -7.49 -14.61 8.16
N GLU A 88 -8.19 -15.58 7.56
CA GLU A 88 -9.34 -16.22 8.19
C GLU A 88 -8.92 -16.96 9.47
N PRO A 89 -9.75 -16.97 10.53
CA PRO A 89 -9.48 -17.76 11.73
C PRO A 89 -9.35 -19.26 11.42
N LYS A 90 -8.50 -19.96 12.17
CA LYS A 90 -8.41 -21.42 12.12
C LYS A 90 -9.73 -22.05 12.59
N LYS A 91 -10.22 -23.06 11.87
CA LYS A 91 -11.37 -23.87 12.27
C LYS A 91 -10.90 -25.20 12.87
N PHE A 92 -11.69 -25.79 13.77
CA PHE A 92 -11.37 -27.08 14.39
C PHE A 92 -11.30 -28.22 13.38
N GLY A 93 -10.75 -29.39 13.73
CA GLY A 93 -10.73 -30.56 12.84
C GLY A 93 -9.88 -30.40 11.58
N GLY A 94 -8.84 -29.57 11.65
CA GLY A 94 -7.98 -29.25 10.53
C GLY A 94 -6.77 -28.41 10.92
N ARG A 95 -5.82 -28.29 9.99
CA ARG A 95 -4.59 -27.50 10.19
C ARG A 95 -4.79 -26.00 9.99
N GLY A 96 -5.81 -25.58 9.24
CA GLY A 96 -6.02 -24.17 8.89
C GLY A 96 -7.48 -23.76 8.85
N ALA A 97 -7.76 -22.61 8.23
CA ALA A 97 -9.12 -22.07 8.13
C ALA A 97 -10.08 -22.97 7.32
N ARG A 98 -9.56 -23.63 6.26
CA ARG A 98 -10.36 -24.46 5.33
C ARG A 98 -9.87 -25.91 5.22
N ALA A 99 -8.59 -26.16 5.46
CA ALA A 99 -8.00 -27.50 5.36
C ALA A 99 -8.50 -28.40 6.51
N ARG A 100 -9.06 -29.57 6.18
CA ARG A 100 -9.49 -30.61 7.13
C ARG A 100 -8.49 -31.75 7.20
N PHE A 101 -8.48 -32.49 8.31
CA PHE A 101 -7.69 -33.72 8.39
C PHE A 101 -8.22 -34.78 7.43
N GLN A 102 -7.31 -35.53 6.82
CA GLN A 102 -7.64 -36.62 5.90
C GLN A 102 -8.32 -37.76 6.66
N LYS A 103 -9.41 -38.29 6.11
CA LYS A 103 -10.06 -39.52 6.61
C LYS A 103 -9.41 -40.73 5.95
N SER A 104 -9.32 -41.84 6.68
CA SER A 104 -8.66 -43.08 6.25
C SER A 104 -9.50 -43.93 5.29
N TYR A 105 -10.81 -43.76 5.32
CA TYR A 105 -11.77 -44.46 4.46
C TYR A 105 -12.32 -43.53 3.38
N ARG A 106 -12.79 -44.12 2.28
CA ARG A 106 -13.47 -43.42 1.19
C ARG A 106 -14.93 -43.18 1.52
#